data_AF-A0A965MZS3-F1
#
_entry.id   AF-A0A965MZS3-F1
#
_cell.length_a   1.000
_cell.length_b   1.000
_cell.length_c   1.000
_cell.angle_alpha   90.00
_cell.angle_beta   90.00
_cell.angle_gamma   90.00
#
_symmetry.space_group_name_H-M   'P 1'
#
loop_
_entity.id
_entity.type
_entity.pdbx_description
1 polymer ?
#
loop_
_entity_poly.entity_id
_entity_poly.type
_entity_poly.pdbx_seq_one_letter_code
_entity_poly.pdbx_strand_id
1 'polypeptide(L)'
;MKQTVVEWLVDEMNSIKGSSTNMNGKIQFLEKELNKLYEQAKEMEKEQIIESYCNGCADIIKDENIFPRETSEQYYNETFKS
;
A
#
# COMPACT_ATOMS: atom_id res chain seq x y z
N MET A 1 4.11 14.23 -7.66
CA MET A 1 4.24 12.76 -7.66
C MET A 1 3.73 12.31 -6.30
N LYS A 2 2.80 11.35 -6.24
CA LYS A 2 2.33 10.83 -4.95
C LYS A 2 3.44 9.93 -4.37
N GLN A 3 3.57 9.92 -3.04
CA GLN A 3 4.49 9.02 -2.35
C GLN A 3 4.02 7.58 -2.53
N THR A 4 4.93 6.67 -2.83
CA THR A 4 4.66 5.22 -2.94
C THR A 4 4.55 4.59 -1.55
N VAL A 5 3.86 3.44 -1.45
CA VAL A 5 3.82 2.67 -0.19
C VAL A 5 5.20 2.31 0.34
N VAL A 6 6.16 2.05 -0.55
CA VAL A 6 7.54 1.73 -0.19
C VAL A 6 8.25 2.93 0.42
N GLU A 7 8.14 4.10 -0.20
CA GLU A 7 8.74 5.33 0.33
C GLU A 7 8.15 5.69 1.70
N TRP A 8 6.82 5.60 1.83
CA TRP A 8 6.13 5.83 3.11
C TRP A 8 6.59 4.85 4.20
N LEU A 9 6.67 3.56 3.89
CA LEU A 9 7.07 2.54 4.85
C LEU A 9 8.52 2.76 5.33
N VAL A 10 9.42 3.15 4.44
CA VAL A 10 10.81 3.49 4.79
C VAL A 10 10.85 4.69 5.74
N ASP A 11 10.07 5.73 5.47
CA ASP A 11 10.00 6.93 6.33
C ASP A 11 9.49 6.57 7.74
N GLU A 12 8.42 5.78 7.84
CA GLU A 12 7.86 5.33 9.12
C GLU A 12 8.83 4.42 9.89
N MET A 13 9.50 3.48 9.21
CA MET A 13 10.51 2.63 9.83
C MET A 13 11.68 3.45 10.40
N ASN A 14 12.10 4.50 9.70
CA ASN A 14 13.14 5.41 10.16
C ASN A 14 12.69 6.25 11.38
N SER A 15 11.43 6.69 11.39
CA SER A 15 10.83 7.40 12.52
C SER A 15 10.81 6.54 13.79
N ILE A 16 10.36 5.29 13.67
CA ILE A 16 10.31 4.33 14.79
C ILE A 16 11.70 3.93 15.27
N LYS A 17 12.66 3.75 14.34
CA LYS A 17 14.05 3.42 14.68
C LYS A 17 14.65 4.41 15.68
N GLY A 18 14.36 5.70 15.58
CA GLY A 18 14.83 6.71 16.53
C GLY A 18 14.24 6.57 17.95
N SER A 19 13.08 5.92 18.07
CA SER A 19 12.31 5.79 19.31
C SER A 19 12.42 4.40 19.95
N SER A 20 12.99 3.43 19.23
CA SER A 20 12.96 2.00 19.60
C SER A 20 14.34 1.34 19.63
N THR A 21 15.43 2.11 19.78
CA THR A 21 16.75 1.55 20.06
C THR A 21 16.93 1.29 21.55
N ASN A 22 17.46 0.12 21.91
CA ASN A 22 17.91 -0.14 23.27
C ASN A 22 19.20 0.63 23.58
N MET A 23 19.69 0.54 24.83
CA MET A 23 20.91 1.23 25.29
C MET A 23 22.17 0.86 24.49
N ASN A 24 22.15 -0.24 23.74
CA ASN A 24 23.25 -0.70 22.89
C ASN A 24 23.07 -0.28 21.41
N GLY A 25 22.10 0.59 21.11
CA GLY A 25 21.80 1.05 19.76
C GLY A 25 21.15 -0.02 18.87
N LYS A 26 20.75 -1.18 19.42
CA LYS A 26 20.05 -2.22 18.66
C LYS A 26 18.58 -1.87 18.56
N ILE A 27 18.07 -1.89 17.34
CA ILE A 27 16.64 -1.68 17.06
C ILE A 27 15.85 -2.81 17.74
N GLN A 28 14.95 -2.46 18.64
CA GLN A 28 13.91 -3.30 19.20
C GLN A 28 12.58 -2.85 18.59
N PHE A 29 12.29 -3.31 17.37
CA PHE A 29 10.91 -3.20 16.89
C PHE A 29 10.03 -4.03 17.82
N LEU A 30 9.04 -3.39 18.44
CA LEU A 30 7.96 -4.11 19.07
C LEU A 30 7.15 -4.74 17.95
N GLU A 31 6.91 -6.05 18.03
CA GLU A 31 6.09 -6.82 17.08
C GLU A 31 4.77 -6.09 16.77
N LYS A 32 4.19 -5.42 17.77
CA LYS A 32 3.00 -4.58 17.64
C LYS A 32 3.17 -3.40 16.68
N GLU A 33 4.28 -2.70 16.72
CA GLU A 33 4.54 -1.54 15.84
C GLU A 33 4.79 -2.00 14.40
N LEU A 34 5.51 -3.11 14.22
CA LEU A 34 5.72 -3.69 12.90
C LEU A 34 4.39 -4.17 12.29
N ASN A 35 3.55 -4.87 13.07
CA ASN A 35 2.24 -5.30 12.61
C ASN A 35 1.34 -4.12 12.25
N LYS A 36 1.40 -3.02 13.03
CA LYS A 36 0.65 -1.80 12.72
C LYS A 36 1.09 -1.18 11.39
N LEU A 37 2.39 -1.04 11.17
CA LEU A 37 2.92 -0.52 9.90
C LEU A 37 2.56 -1.41 8.72
N TYR A 38 2.60 -2.73 8.91
CA TYR A 38 2.23 -3.70 7.90
C TYR A 38 0.78 -3.54 7.47
N GLU A 39 -0.18 -3.48 8.41
CA GLU A 39 -1.60 -3.31 8.08
C GLU A 39 -1.86 -1.96 7.39
N GLN A 40 -1.20 -0.90 7.82
CA GLN A 40 -1.31 0.41 7.17
C GLN A 40 -0.73 0.41 5.74
N ALA A 41 0.44 -0.20 5.55
CA ALA A 41 1.05 -0.33 4.23
C ALA A 41 0.14 -1.13 3.28
N LYS A 42 -0.48 -2.21 3.76
CA LYS A 42 -1.38 -3.06 2.99
C LYS A 42 -2.62 -2.31 2.49
N GLU A 43 -3.26 -1.52 3.34
CA GLU A 43 -4.40 -0.70 2.91
C GLU A 43 -3.98 0.41 1.94
N MET A 44 -2.82 1.03 2.14
CA MET A 44 -2.33 2.06 1.24
C MET A 44 -1.92 1.51 -0.13
N GLU A 45 -1.34 0.31 -0.17
CA GLU A 45 -1.06 -0.42 -1.42
C GLU A 45 -2.36 -0.78 -2.17
N LYS A 46 -3.39 -1.24 -1.45
CA LYS A 46 -4.72 -1.48 -2.02
C LYS A 46 -5.25 -0.23 -2.72
N GLU A 47 -5.20 0.93 -2.06
CA GLU A 47 -5.65 2.19 -2.65
C GLU A 47 -4.83 2.58 -3.89
N GLN A 48 -3.50 2.43 -3.85
CA GLN A 48 -2.62 2.72 -4.98
C GLN A 48 -2.89 1.82 -6.19
N ILE A 49 -3.14 0.52 -5.96
CA ILE A 49 -3.51 -0.43 -7.01
C ILE A 49 -4.88 -0.05 -7.60
N ILE A 50 -5.86 0.27 -6.75
CA ILE A 50 -7.19 0.68 -7.20
C ILE A 50 -7.13 1.95 -8.05
N GLU A 51 -6.39 2.97 -7.60
CA GLU A 51 -6.21 4.21 -8.34
C GLU A 51 -5.50 3.97 -9.67
N SER A 52 -4.43 3.15 -9.67
CA SER A 52 -3.68 2.83 -10.88
C SER A 52 -4.53 2.07 -11.90
N TYR A 53 -5.35 1.11 -11.44
CA TYR A 53 -6.32 0.40 -12.28
C TYR A 53 -7.32 1.37 -12.88
N CYS A 54 -7.97 2.21 -12.06
CA CYS A 54 -8.96 3.18 -12.53
C CYS A 54 -8.36 4.15 -13.55
N ASN A 55 -7.15 4.65 -13.31
CA ASN A 55 -6.44 5.54 -14.23
C ASN A 55 -6.05 4.84 -15.54
N GLY A 56 -5.57 3.60 -15.47
CA GLY A 56 -5.24 2.81 -16.66
C GLY A 56 -6.47 2.43 -17.49
N CYS A 57 -7.61 2.21 -16.85
CA CYS A 57 -8.89 1.93 -17.50
C CYS A 57 -9.64 3.19 -17.96
N ALA A 58 -9.27 4.38 -17.51
CA ALA A 58 -9.98 5.63 -17.83
C ALA A 58 -10.06 5.89 -19.35
N ASP A 59 -9.05 5.46 -20.11
CA ASP A 59 -9.04 5.58 -21.57
C ASP A 59 -9.89 4.50 -22.27
N ILE A 60 -10.06 3.34 -21.62
CA ILE A 60 -10.88 2.22 -22.11
C ILE A 60 -12.37 2.52 -21.88
N ILE A 61 -12.72 3.11 -20.73
CA ILE A 61 -14.11 3.45 -20.36
C ILE A 61 -14.72 4.51 -21.29
N LYS A 62 -13.91 5.32 -21.97
CA LYS A 62 -14.38 6.29 -22.98
C LYS A 62 -14.83 5.64 -24.29
N ASP A 63 -14.41 4.41 -24.56
CA ASP A 63 -14.88 3.63 -25.70
C ASP A 63 -16.09 2.78 -25.26
N GLU A 64 -17.29 3.23 -25.63
CA GLU A 64 -18.54 2.54 -25.30
C GLU A 64 -18.61 1.09 -25.85
N ASN A 65 -17.71 0.71 -26.77
CA ASN A 65 -17.62 -0.64 -27.32
C ASN A 65 -16.69 -1.57 -26.52
N ILE A 66 -15.83 -1.03 -25.66
CA ILE A 66 -14.94 -1.82 -24.81
C ILE A 66 -15.52 -1.87 -23.41
N PHE A 67 -16.32 -2.90 -23.13
CA PHE A 67 -16.84 -3.17 -21.78
C PHE A 67 -15.70 -3.58 -20.84
N PRO A 68 -15.49 -2.90 -19.70
CA PRO A 68 -14.65 -3.44 -18.65
C PRO A 68 -15.51 -3.61 -17.39
N ARG A 69 -15.80 -4.84 -16.94
CA ARG A 69 -16.41 -4.99 -15.60
C ARG A 69 -15.82 -6.12 -14.78
N GLU A 70 -14.56 -5.93 -14.40
CA GLU A 70 -14.18 -6.13 -13.00
C GLU A 70 -14.07 -4.75 -12.36
N THR A 71 -14.51 -4.59 -11.11
CA THR A 71 -14.18 -3.37 -10.37
C THR A 71 -12.73 -3.45 -9.93
N SER A 72 -12.07 -2.30 -9.77
CA SER A 72 -10.70 -2.24 -9.22
C SER A 72 -10.59 -2.92 -7.85
N GLU A 73 -11.65 -2.85 -7.03
CA GLU A 73 -11.74 -3.59 -5.77
C GLU A 73 -11.90 -5.11 -5.97
N GLN A 74 -12.69 -5.55 -6.95
CA GLN A 74 -12.80 -6.96 -7.29
C GLN A 74 -11.45 -7.52 -7.75
N TYR A 75 -10.77 -6.83 -8.68
CA TYR A 75 -9.44 -7.20 -9.14
C TYR A 75 -8.44 -7.36 -7.97
N TYR A 76 -8.41 -6.38 -7.06
CA TYR A 76 -7.56 -6.47 -5.88
C TYR A 76 -7.91 -7.70 -5.01
N ASN A 77 -9.20 -7.92 -4.76
CA ASN A 77 -9.66 -9.02 -3.91
C ASN A 77 -9.31 -10.39 -4.52
N GLU A 78 -9.45 -10.57 -5.83
CA GLU A 78 -9.14 -11.83 -6.52
C GLU A 78 -7.63 -12.09 -6.62
N THR A 79 -6.83 -11.02 -6.71
CA THR A 79 -5.38 -11.14 -6.91
C THR A 79 -4.60 -11.25 -5.60
N PHE A 80 -4.99 -10.52 -4.56
CA PHE A 80 -4.16 -10.31 -3.37
C PHE A 80 -4.81 -10.70 -2.04
N LYS A 81 -6.11 -10.99 -2.00
CA LYS A 81 -6.80 -11.43 -0.77
C LYS A 81 -6.64 -12.94 -0.63
N SER A 82 -5.70 -13.39 0.20
CA SER A 82 -5.63 -14.75 0.76
C SER A 82 -6.04 -14.74 2.22
#